data_AF-A0A1S3PY36-F1
#
_entry.id   AF-A0A1S3PY36-F1
#
_cell.length_a   1.000
_cell.length_b   1.000
_cell.length_c   1.000
_cell.angle_alpha   90.00
_cell.angle_beta   90.00
_cell.angle_gamma   90.00
#
_symmetry.space_group_name_H-M   'P 1'
#
loop_
_entity.id
_entity.type
_entity.pdbx_description
1 polymer ?
#
loop_
_entity_poly.entity_id
_entity_poly.type
_entity_poly.pdbx_seq_one_letter_code
_entity_poly.pdbx_strand_id
1 'polypeptide(L)'
;MHLLDNRCDICVSAKIVLPGRLVEPLTRSTMMMSLILLLGTLGLLVQKSSADIILTQSSQFQSVSPGDTVSISCTASSSTEPLTRSTMMMSLILLLGILGLLVQELLTRSTMMMSLILLLWTLGLLVQESSADIILTQSPKSQSVRLGETVSISCTASSSTGNNLHWYLQKPGEAPKLLVYSTTSRQSGIPGRFSGSGSGSSYTHYTLTISGVQAEDAGDYYCQQGNSSPWTFGGGTKLSVGSDVRPTLTVLPPSSVELQQGKATLMCLANKGFPSDWKLSWKVDGSSSSNTWEVTGSPGFQEKDGHYSWSSTLTLPVDQWKKVGSVVCEATQGSQSPLSETLRRDQCSD
;
A
#
# COMPACT_ATOMS: atom_id res chain seq x y z
N MET A 1 62.06 -63.17 -50.11
CA MET A 1 61.78 -61.96 -49.31
C MET A 1 60.38 -61.51 -49.67
N HIS A 2 59.44 -61.74 -48.76
CA HIS A 2 58.00 -61.48 -48.89
C HIS A 2 57.66 -60.02 -48.56
N LEU A 3 56.42 -59.64 -48.92
CA LEU A 3 55.55 -58.55 -48.43
C LEU A 3 55.45 -57.32 -49.36
N LEU A 4 54.29 -56.72 -49.63
CA LEU A 4 52.89 -57.15 -49.84
C LEU A 4 52.15 -55.89 -50.38
N ASP A 5 51.11 -56.16 -51.17
CA ASP A 5 50.17 -55.24 -51.83
C ASP A 5 49.43 -54.34 -50.82
N ASN A 6 49.36 -53.02 -51.05
CA ASN A 6 48.62 -52.06 -50.21
C ASN A 6 47.47 -51.44 -51.05
N ARG A 7 46.40 -52.22 -51.27
CA ARG A 7 45.09 -51.70 -51.64
C ARG A 7 44.42 -51.14 -50.39
N CYS A 8 44.05 -49.87 -50.40
CA CYS A 8 43.16 -49.31 -49.39
C CYS A 8 41.71 -49.49 -49.83
N ASP A 9 41.08 -50.57 -49.39
CA ASP A 9 39.62 -50.70 -49.37
C ASP A 9 39.09 -49.92 -48.15
N ILE A 10 38.39 -48.81 -48.38
CA ILE A 10 37.69 -48.09 -47.29
C ILE A 10 36.25 -48.60 -47.24
N CYS A 11 35.98 -49.52 -46.30
CA CYS A 11 34.61 -49.90 -45.92
C CYS A 11 34.07 -48.90 -44.89
N VAL A 12 33.11 -48.05 -45.28
CA VAL A 12 32.35 -47.24 -44.32
C VAL A 12 31.07 -47.98 -43.95
N SER A 13 30.99 -48.47 -42.71
CA SER A 13 29.76 -49.06 -42.17
C SER A 13 29.08 -48.04 -41.26
N ALA A 14 27.89 -47.57 -41.63
CA ALA A 14 27.09 -46.68 -40.79
C ALA A 14 25.92 -47.46 -40.14
N LYS A 15 25.77 -47.35 -38.81
CA LYS A 15 24.64 -47.92 -38.04
C LYS A 15 23.64 -46.81 -37.72
N ILE A 16 22.37 -46.98 -38.10
CA ILE A 16 21.28 -46.05 -37.75
C ILE A 16 20.26 -46.81 -36.90
N VAL A 17 20.02 -46.36 -35.67
CA VAL A 17 19.03 -46.93 -34.73
C VAL A 17 17.89 -45.92 -34.58
N LEU A 18 16.65 -46.33 -34.90
CA LEU A 18 15.46 -45.49 -34.77
C LEU A 18 14.77 -45.73 -33.42
N PRO A 19 14.55 -44.69 -32.57
CA PRO A 19 13.74 -44.84 -31.36
C PRO A 19 12.23 -44.80 -31.67
N GLY A 20 11.48 -45.71 -31.05
CA GLY A 20 10.03 -45.85 -31.21
C GLY A 20 9.20 -44.86 -30.37
N ARG A 21 8.30 -44.12 -31.04
CA ARG A 21 6.96 -43.58 -30.66
C ARG A 21 6.69 -43.27 -29.16
N LEU A 22 6.14 -42.13 -28.72
CA LEU A 22 5.19 -41.12 -29.25
C LEU A 22 5.39 -39.80 -28.47
N VAL A 23 5.59 -38.67 -29.14
CA VAL A 23 5.42 -37.31 -28.57
C VAL A 23 4.67 -36.45 -29.59
N GLU A 24 3.74 -35.66 -29.06
CA GLU A 24 2.74 -34.75 -29.67
C GLU A 24 3.26 -33.74 -30.74
N PRO A 25 2.37 -33.13 -31.54
CA PRO A 25 2.57 -32.91 -32.98
C PRO A 25 3.41 -31.68 -33.39
N LEU A 26 3.97 -30.92 -32.45
CA LEU A 26 4.72 -29.68 -32.78
C LEU A 26 6.20 -29.86 -33.13
N THR A 27 6.77 -31.07 -32.99
CA THR A 27 8.20 -31.34 -33.29
C THR A 27 8.42 -32.13 -34.58
N ARG A 28 7.36 -32.42 -35.34
CA ARG A 28 7.47 -33.17 -36.61
C ARG A 28 8.08 -32.33 -37.74
N SER A 29 7.85 -31.02 -37.75
CA SER A 29 8.30 -30.11 -38.82
C SER A 29 9.81 -29.83 -38.75
N THR A 30 10.34 -29.56 -37.56
CA THR A 30 11.76 -29.23 -37.35
C THR A 30 12.68 -30.45 -37.51
N MET A 31 12.25 -31.64 -37.08
CA MET A 31 13.03 -32.87 -37.32
C MET A 31 12.96 -33.35 -38.78
N MET A 32 11.83 -33.22 -39.47
CA MET A 32 11.77 -33.52 -40.92
C MET A 32 12.60 -32.52 -41.74
N MET A 33 12.56 -31.23 -41.43
CA MET A 33 13.40 -30.23 -42.12
C MET A 33 14.89 -30.52 -41.93
N SER A 34 15.31 -30.90 -40.72
CA SER A 34 16.71 -31.22 -40.43
C SER A 34 17.18 -32.47 -41.16
N LEU A 35 16.33 -33.50 -41.26
CA LEU A 35 16.65 -34.73 -42.00
C LEU A 35 16.67 -34.54 -43.51
N ILE A 36 15.76 -33.72 -44.07
CA ILE A 36 15.76 -33.37 -45.50
C ILE A 36 16.99 -32.53 -45.86
N LEU A 37 17.41 -31.62 -44.98
CA LEU A 37 18.66 -30.86 -45.14
C LEU A 37 19.90 -31.75 -45.01
N LEU A 38 19.92 -32.72 -44.10
CA LEU A 38 21.03 -33.68 -43.97
C LEU A 38 21.12 -34.64 -45.17
N LEU A 39 19.97 -35.15 -45.65
CA LEU A 39 19.92 -36.01 -46.83
C LEU A 39 20.20 -35.24 -48.12
N GLY A 40 19.77 -33.98 -48.21
CA GLY A 40 20.07 -33.08 -49.32
C GLY A 40 21.55 -32.69 -49.37
N THR A 41 22.17 -32.44 -48.22
CA THR A 41 23.62 -32.17 -48.13
C THR A 41 24.45 -33.42 -48.39
N LEU A 42 24.06 -34.61 -47.91
CA LEU A 42 24.71 -35.87 -48.31
C LEU A 42 24.53 -36.14 -49.82
N GLY A 43 23.34 -35.94 -50.39
CA GLY A 43 23.07 -36.14 -51.82
C GLY A 43 23.86 -35.20 -52.71
N LEU A 44 24.03 -33.93 -52.30
CA LEU A 44 24.86 -32.93 -52.99
C LEU A 44 26.38 -33.15 -52.79
N LEU A 45 26.81 -33.75 -51.69
CA LEU A 45 28.21 -34.15 -51.47
C LEU A 45 28.59 -35.37 -52.33
N VAL A 46 27.66 -36.30 -52.58
CA VAL A 46 27.90 -37.50 -53.41
C VAL A 46 27.99 -37.17 -54.90
N GLN A 47 27.30 -36.13 -55.37
CA GLN A 47 27.28 -35.75 -56.80
C GLN A 47 28.43 -34.79 -57.20
N LYS A 48 29.26 -34.34 -56.25
CA LYS A 48 30.35 -33.35 -56.46
C LYS A 48 31.76 -33.93 -56.24
N SER A 49 31.88 -35.26 -56.20
CA SER A 49 33.15 -35.94 -56.49
C SER A 49 33.08 -36.36 -57.95
N SER A 50 33.93 -35.80 -58.81
CA SER A 50 34.03 -36.11 -60.25
C SER A 50 34.57 -37.53 -60.52
N ALA A 51 34.06 -38.53 -59.82
CA ALA A 51 34.26 -39.93 -60.11
C ALA A 51 32.90 -40.50 -60.49
N ASP A 52 32.79 -41.13 -61.66
CA ASP A 52 31.62 -41.94 -62.01
C ASP A 52 31.45 -43.05 -60.95
N ILE A 53 30.60 -42.81 -59.95
CA ILE A 53 30.23 -43.84 -58.97
C ILE A 53 29.21 -44.74 -59.67
N ILE A 54 29.69 -45.81 -60.31
CA ILE A 54 28.83 -46.90 -60.76
C ILE A 54 28.38 -47.68 -59.52
N LEU A 55 27.14 -47.47 -59.09
CA LEU A 55 26.51 -48.26 -58.04
C LEU A 55 26.07 -49.61 -58.62
N THR A 56 26.85 -50.68 -58.44
CA THR A 56 26.32 -52.04 -58.62
C THR A 56 25.53 -52.44 -57.36
N GLN A 57 24.20 -52.45 -57.47
CA GLN A 57 23.30 -52.96 -56.43
C GLN A 57 23.49 -54.49 -56.27
N SER A 58 23.95 -54.94 -55.09
CA SER A 58 23.68 -56.31 -54.65
C SER A 58 22.33 -56.31 -53.95
N SER A 59 21.30 -56.73 -54.67
CA SER A 59 19.93 -56.84 -54.18
C SER A 59 19.76 -58.11 -53.33
N GLN A 60 19.59 -57.94 -52.02
CA GLN A 60 18.88 -58.89 -51.16
C GLN A 60 17.96 -58.07 -50.23
N PHE A 61 16.75 -57.76 -50.72
CA PHE A 61 15.67 -57.25 -49.87
C PHE A 61 15.15 -58.41 -49.01
N GLN A 62 15.32 -58.32 -47.69
CA GLN A 62 14.55 -59.12 -46.73
C GLN A 62 13.98 -58.18 -45.66
N SER A 63 12.74 -58.44 -45.25
CA SER A 63 11.95 -57.67 -44.30
C SER A 63 12.60 -57.60 -42.92
N VAL A 64 12.90 -56.40 -42.42
CA VAL A 64 13.57 -56.18 -41.13
C VAL A 64 12.56 -55.64 -40.10
N SER A 65 12.49 -56.27 -38.93
CA SER A 65 11.58 -55.92 -37.84
C SER A 65 12.21 -54.92 -36.86
N PRO A 66 11.43 -54.20 -36.03
CA PRO A 66 11.98 -53.18 -35.12
C PRO A 66 12.93 -53.82 -34.09
N GLY A 67 14.21 -53.42 -34.10
CA GLY A 67 15.24 -53.92 -33.17
C GLY A 67 16.46 -54.56 -33.85
N ASP A 68 16.40 -54.83 -35.15
CA ASP A 68 17.50 -55.47 -35.88
C ASP A 68 18.50 -54.48 -36.50
N THR A 69 19.76 -54.89 -36.58
CA THR A 69 20.85 -54.11 -37.18
C THR A 69 21.09 -54.56 -38.63
N VAL A 70 20.91 -53.66 -39.60
CA VAL A 70 21.23 -53.91 -41.01
C VAL A 70 22.59 -53.30 -41.35
N SER A 71 23.51 -54.10 -41.88
CA SER A 71 24.82 -53.65 -42.36
C SER A 71 24.85 -53.63 -43.89
N ILE A 72 24.98 -52.44 -44.48
CA ILE A 72 25.17 -52.25 -45.92
C ILE A 72 26.63 -51.88 -46.16
N SER A 73 27.32 -52.64 -47.00
CA SER A 73 28.70 -52.40 -47.40
C SER A 73 28.76 -51.89 -48.83
N CYS A 74 29.29 -50.68 -49.03
CA CYS A 74 29.56 -50.10 -50.35
C CYS A 74 31.06 -49.85 -50.51
N THR A 75 31.63 -50.24 -51.66
CA THR A 75 33.02 -49.93 -52.05
C THR A 75 33.01 -48.80 -53.09
N ALA A 76 33.78 -47.73 -52.85
CA ALA A 76 33.94 -46.60 -53.77
C ALA A 76 35.42 -46.44 -54.14
N SER A 77 35.72 -46.33 -55.44
CA SER A 77 37.04 -45.96 -55.96
C SER A 77 36.99 -44.54 -56.53
N SER A 78 38.02 -43.72 -56.28
CA SER A 78 38.06 -42.32 -56.71
C SER A 78 39.24 -42.04 -57.65
N SER A 79 38.99 -41.39 -58.79
CA SER A 79 39.98 -40.65 -59.57
C SER A 79 39.61 -39.16 -59.54
N THR A 80 40.59 -38.26 -59.35
CA THR A 80 40.34 -36.83 -59.09
C THR A 80 40.60 -35.95 -60.32
N GLU A 81 39.59 -35.18 -60.76
CA GLU A 81 39.76 -33.98 -61.63
C GLU A 81 39.50 -32.68 -60.83
N PRO A 82 40.11 -31.53 -61.20
CA PRO A 82 40.12 -30.32 -60.36
C PRO A 82 38.81 -29.51 -60.40
N LEU A 83 38.35 -29.07 -59.22
CA LEU A 83 37.16 -28.22 -59.03
C LEU A 83 37.33 -26.81 -59.62
N THR A 84 36.39 -26.36 -60.45
CA THR A 84 36.39 -25.00 -61.02
C THR A 84 35.91 -23.94 -60.02
N ARG A 85 36.49 -22.73 -60.09
CA ARG A 85 36.29 -21.55 -59.22
C ARG A 85 34.83 -21.22 -58.87
N SER A 86 33.88 -21.49 -59.76
CA SER A 86 32.43 -21.27 -59.55
C SER A 86 31.85 -22.17 -58.45
N THR A 87 32.28 -23.44 -58.41
CA THR A 87 31.79 -24.42 -57.44
C THR A 87 32.28 -24.19 -56.02
N MET A 88 33.48 -23.60 -55.86
CA MET A 88 34.00 -23.16 -54.56
C MET A 88 33.28 -21.91 -54.04
N MET A 89 32.93 -20.98 -54.95
CA MET A 89 32.20 -19.76 -54.60
C MET A 89 30.77 -20.05 -54.10
N MET A 90 30.04 -20.97 -54.75
CA MET A 90 28.71 -21.39 -54.27
C MET A 90 28.77 -22.13 -52.91
N SER A 91 29.77 -22.98 -52.69
CA SER A 91 29.94 -23.68 -51.40
C SER A 91 30.26 -22.70 -50.26
N LEU A 92 31.04 -21.65 -50.52
CA LEU A 92 31.33 -20.61 -49.53
C LEU A 92 30.09 -19.78 -49.18
N ILE A 93 29.26 -19.42 -50.16
CA ILE A 93 28.00 -18.69 -49.93
C ILE A 93 27.03 -19.52 -49.07
N LEU A 94 26.93 -20.83 -49.34
CA LEU A 94 26.07 -21.73 -48.56
C LEU A 94 26.55 -21.86 -47.11
N LEU A 95 27.87 -22.00 -46.89
CA LEU A 95 28.49 -22.05 -45.57
C LEU A 95 28.27 -20.76 -44.77
N LEU A 96 28.44 -19.60 -45.41
CA LEU A 96 28.16 -18.30 -44.79
C LEU A 96 26.67 -18.13 -44.46
N GLY A 97 25.77 -18.63 -45.30
CA GLY A 97 24.33 -18.64 -45.04
C GLY A 97 23.95 -19.51 -43.84
N ILE A 98 24.50 -20.73 -43.75
CA ILE A 98 24.29 -21.64 -42.63
C ILE A 98 24.87 -21.06 -41.33
N LEU A 99 26.07 -20.48 -41.39
CA LEU A 99 26.68 -19.80 -40.25
C LEU A 99 25.83 -18.60 -39.79
N GLY A 100 25.28 -17.82 -40.73
CA GLY A 100 24.37 -16.72 -40.43
C GLY A 100 23.08 -17.17 -39.75
N LEU A 101 22.48 -18.28 -40.22
CA LEU A 101 21.29 -18.90 -39.60
C LEU A 101 21.59 -19.41 -38.19
N LEU A 102 22.73 -20.07 -37.97
CA LEU A 102 23.16 -20.54 -36.64
C LEU A 102 23.44 -19.37 -35.68
N VAL A 103 24.10 -18.31 -36.16
CA VAL A 103 24.34 -17.09 -35.38
C VAL A 103 23.01 -16.40 -35.05
N GLN A 104 22.08 -16.32 -36.00
CA GLN A 104 20.75 -15.76 -35.76
C GLN A 104 19.98 -16.60 -34.74
N GLU A 105 19.99 -17.94 -34.82
CA GLU A 105 19.36 -18.81 -33.82
C GLU A 105 20.01 -18.65 -32.43
N LEU A 106 21.34 -18.60 -32.34
CA LEU A 106 22.04 -18.34 -31.08
C LEU A 106 21.70 -16.97 -30.50
N LEU A 107 21.66 -15.92 -31.35
CA LEU A 107 21.26 -14.57 -30.95
C LEU A 107 19.81 -14.56 -30.47
N THR A 108 18.88 -15.20 -31.20
CA THR A 108 17.45 -15.27 -30.80
C THR A 108 17.28 -16.05 -29.49
N ARG A 109 18.04 -17.14 -29.30
CA ARG A 109 18.01 -17.94 -28.07
C ARG A 109 18.60 -17.17 -26.89
N SER A 110 19.67 -16.40 -27.13
CA SER A 110 20.28 -15.50 -26.14
C SER A 110 19.34 -14.34 -25.77
N THR A 111 18.65 -13.74 -26.73
CA THR A 111 17.69 -12.65 -26.47
C THR A 111 16.43 -13.16 -25.78
N MET A 112 15.94 -14.36 -26.10
CA MET A 112 14.85 -15.04 -25.38
C MET A 112 15.23 -15.34 -23.92
N MET A 113 16.46 -15.82 -23.67
CA MET A 113 16.95 -16.08 -22.32
C MET A 113 17.11 -14.79 -21.51
N MET A 114 17.65 -13.74 -22.13
CA MET A 114 17.78 -12.42 -21.50
C MET A 114 16.40 -11.79 -21.21
N SER A 115 15.43 -11.97 -22.11
CA SER A 115 14.04 -11.54 -21.93
C SER A 115 13.35 -12.28 -20.78
N LEU A 116 13.56 -13.60 -20.64
CA LEU A 116 13.02 -14.38 -19.52
C LEU A 116 13.65 -13.96 -18.19
N ILE A 117 14.95 -13.69 -18.15
CA ILE A 117 15.62 -13.15 -16.96
C ILE A 117 15.05 -11.77 -16.63
N LEU A 118 14.93 -10.87 -17.60
CA LEU A 118 14.31 -9.56 -17.40
C LEU A 118 12.85 -9.68 -16.91
N LEU A 119 12.08 -10.62 -17.44
CA LEU A 119 10.71 -10.89 -17.00
C LEU A 119 10.67 -11.45 -15.57
N LEU A 120 11.58 -12.35 -15.19
CA LEU A 120 11.66 -12.89 -13.84
C LEU A 120 12.15 -11.83 -12.84
N TRP A 121 13.04 -10.93 -13.27
CA TRP A 121 13.47 -9.78 -12.48
C TRP A 121 12.36 -8.74 -12.32
N THR A 122 11.60 -8.43 -13.37
CA THR A 122 10.43 -7.53 -13.26
C THR A 122 9.31 -8.16 -12.45
N LEU A 123 9.06 -9.47 -12.60
CA LEU A 123 8.09 -10.20 -11.80
C LEU A 123 8.55 -10.26 -10.33
N GLY A 124 9.84 -10.46 -10.06
CA GLY A 124 10.42 -10.38 -8.71
C GLY A 124 10.32 -8.97 -8.09
N LEU A 125 10.47 -7.92 -8.90
CA LEU A 125 10.25 -6.52 -8.48
C LEU A 125 8.76 -6.22 -8.21
N LEU A 126 7.84 -6.87 -8.93
CA LEU A 126 6.39 -6.74 -8.72
C LEU A 126 5.88 -7.55 -7.50
N VAL A 127 6.68 -8.46 -6.96
CA VAL A 127 6.38 -9.25 -5.74
C VAL A 127 6.97 -8.59 -4.50
N GLN A 128 7.35 -7.32 -4.54
CA GLN A 128 7.45 -6.54 -3.31
C GLN A 128 6.05 -6.52 -2.69
N GLU A 129 5.86 -7.27 -1.60
CA GLU A 129 4.69 -7.19 -0.74
C GLU A 129 4.36 -5.71 -0.55
N SER A 130 3.26 -5.25 -1.14
CA SER A 130 2.66 -4.00 -0.71
C SER A 130 2.07 -4.28 0.67
N SER A 131 2.94 -4.26 1.69
CA SER A 131 2.53 -4.15 3.07
C SER A 131 1.83 -2.80 3.19
N ALA A 132 0.51 -2.79 3.05
CA ALA A 132 -0.26 -1.63 3.42
C ALA A 132 -0.06 -1.41 4.92
N ASP A 133 0.57 -0.30 5.28
CA ASP A 133 0.78 0.09 6.67
C ASP A 133 -0.55 0.01 7.43
N ILE A 134 -0.54 -0.61 8.61
CA ILE A 134 -1.73 -0.62 9.46
C ILE A 134 -1.89 0.78 10.02
N ILE A 135 -3.01 1.43 9.71
CA ILE A 135 -3.30 2.80 10.15
C ILE A 135 -4.17 2.72 11.40
N LEU A 136 -3.80 3.49 12.43
CA LEU A 136 -4.56 3.63 13.67
C LEU A 136 -5.31 4.96 13.69
N THR A 137 -6.64 4.86 13.81
CA THR A 137 -7.53 6.02 13.97
C THR A 137 -7.96 6.12 15.43
N GLN A 138 -7.59 7.20 16.10
CA GLN A 138 -7.87 7.42 17.52
C GLN A 138 -8.96 8.47 17.72
N SER A 139 -9.85 8.23 18.67
CA SER A 139 -10.95 9.15 18.99
C SER A 139 -11.28 9.16 20.49
N PRO A 140 -11.71 10.31 21.04
CA PRO A 140 -11.73 11.64 20.41
C PRO A 140 -10.32 12.23 20.27
N LYS A 141 -10.15 13.33 19.52
CA LYS A 141 -8.85 14.05 19.45
C LYS A 141 -8.51 14.77 20.76
N SER A 142 -9.53 15.24 21.47
CA SER A 142 -9.40 15.92 22.76
C SER A 142 -10.66 15.65 23.58
N GLN A 143 -10.50 15.51 24.90
CA GLN A 143 -11.59 15.32 25.84
C GLN A 143 -11.26 16.00 27.16
N SER A 144 -12.25 16.64 27.77
CA SER A 144 -12.19 17.12 29.15
C SER A 144 -13.07 16.25 30.04
N VAL A 145 -12.61 15.97 31.24
CA VAL A 145 -13.27 15.07 32.19
C VAL A 145 -13.13 15.60 33.61
N ARG A 146 -14.14 15.37 34.45
CA ARG A 146 -14.08 15.78 35.85
C ARG A 146 -13.28 14.76 36.67
N LEU A 147 -12.71 15.24 37.77
CA LEU A 147 -12.09 14.35 38.76
C LEU A 147 -13.07 13.28 39.24
N GLY A 148 -12.62 12.03 39.26
CA GLY A 148 -13.43 10.88 39.69
C GLY A 148 -14.34 10.29 38.61
N GLU A 149 -14.56 10.95 37.48
CA GLU A 149 -15.32 10.38 36.36
C GLU A 149 -14.54 9.26 35.66
N THR A 150 -15.21 8.53 34.77
CA THR A 150 -14.60 7.51 33.93
C THR A 150 -14.50 8.01 32.49
N VAL A 151 -13.35 7.82 31.86
CA VAL A 151 -13.13 8.17 30.45
C VAL A 151 -12.74 6.93 29.65
N SER A 152 -13.16 6.91 28.38
CA SER A 152 -12.82 5.88 27.41
C SER A 152 -12.25 6.52 26.15
N ILE A 153 -11.06 6.06 25.75
CA ILE A 153 -10.37 6.49 24.54
C ILE A 153 -10.37 5.32 23.57
N SER A 154 -10.83 5.56 22.35
CA SER A 154 -11.00 4.53 21.32
C SER A 154 -9.88 4.58 20.30
N CYS A 155 -9.45 3.41 19.83
CA CYS A 155 -8.48 3.25 18.75
C CYS A 155 -8.95 2.16 17.79
N THR A 156 -9.02 2.49 16.51
CA THR A 156 -9.46 1.56 15.45
C THR A 156 -8.31 1.34 14.47
N ALA A 157 -7.96 0.07 14.25
CA ALA A 157 -6.97 -0.34 13.27
C ALA A 157 -7.63 -0.64 11.91
N SER A 158 -6.94 -0.30 10.82
CA SER A 158 -7.40 -0.59 9.45
C SER A 158 -7.40 -2.08 9.10
N SER A 159 -6.66 -2.89 9.85
CA SER A 159 -6.56 -4.35 9.70
C SER A 159 -6.41 -5.02 11.06
N SER A 160 -6.58 -6.34 11.10
CA SER A 160 -6.42 -7.14 12.31
C SER A 160 -5.02 -7.01 12.88
N THR A 161 -4.92 -6.57 14.14
CA THR A 161 -3.65 -6.50 14.88
C THR A 161 -3.58 -7.54 16.00
N GLY A 162 -4.59 -8.40 16.12
CA GLY A 162 -4.67 -9.40 17.18
C GLY A 162 -4.60 -8.75 18.57
N ASN A 163 -3.74 -9.24 19.44
CA ASN A 163 -3.49 -8.63 20.74
C ASN A 163 -2.31 -7.65 20.73
N ASN A 164 -1.67 -7.37 19.60
CA ASN A 164 -0.45 -6.53 19.54
C ASN A 164 -0.78 -5.03 19.51
N LEU A 165 -1.60 -4.57 20.46
CA LEU A 165 -1.88 -3.15 20.68
C LEU A 165 -1.42 -2.69 22.06
N HIS A 166 -0.80 -1.52 22.08
CA HIS A 166 -0.22 -0.89 23.26
C HIS A 166 -0.77 0.52 23.45
N TRP A 167 -0.87 0.96 24.70
CA TRP A 167 -1.30 2.30 25.10
C TRP A 167 -0.20 3.01 25.87
N TYR A 168 0.02 4.28 25.53
CA TYR A 168 1.02 5.14 26.15
C TYR A 168 0.37 6.42 26.64
N LEU A 169 0.93 6.99 27.71
CA LEU A 169 0.67 8.36 28.18
C LEU A 169 1.95 9.17 28.00
N GLN A 170 1.82 10.31 27.35
CA GLN A 170 2.87 11.31 27.25
C GLN A 170 2.44 12.57 28.00
N LYS A 171 3.25 12.97 28.97
CA LYS A 171 3.11 14.26 29.64
C LYS A 171 3.94 15.33 28.91
N PRO A 172 3.58 16.61 29.01
CA PRO A 172 4.37 17.68 28.41
C PRO A 172 5.83 17.64 28.87
N GLY A 173 6.76 17.53 27.92
CA GLY A 173 8.20 17.44 28.21
C GLY A 173 8.71 16.08 28.69
N GLU A 174 7.85 15.06 28.76
CA GLU A 174 8.22 13.70 29.14
C GLU A 174 8.20 12.75 27.94
N ALA A 175 8.94 11.64 28.05
CA ALA A 175 8.88 10.54 27.09
C ALA A 175 7.56 9.75 27.26
N PRO A 176 7.02 9.15 26.18
CA PRO A 176 5.84 8.28 26.28
C PRO A 176 6.05 7.13 27.27
N LYS A 177 5.18 7.02 28.26
CA LYS A 177 5.17 5.96 29.27
C LYS A 177 4.15 4.89 28.90
N LEU A 178 4.59 3.63 28.83
CA LEU A 178 3.71 2.49 28.58
C LEU A 178 2.72 2.30 29.73
N LEU A 179 1.43 2.24 29.40
CA LEU A 179 0.34 1.99 30.33
C LEU A 179 -0.18 0.56 30.26
N VAL A 180 -0.56 0.13 29.06
CA VAL A 180 -1.15 -1.18 28.77
C VAL A 180 -0.47 -1.73 27.53
N TYR A 181 -0.12 -3.01 27.56
CA TYR A 181 0.45 -3.75 26.44
C TYR A 181 -0.37 -5.00 26.17
N SER A 182 -0.18 -5.60 25.00
CA SER A 182 -0.90 -6.80 24.57
C SER A 182 -2.41 -6.68 24.74
N THR A 183 -2.97 -5.51 24.39
CA THR A 183 -4.38 -5.09 24.51
C THR A 183 -4.91 -4.93 25.94
N THR A 184 -4.62 -5.84 26.86
CA THR A 184 -5.24 -5.89 28.21
C THR A 184 -4.23 -5.92 29.36
N SER A 185 -2.96 -6.22 29.10
CA SER A 185 -1.96 -6.41 30.15
C SER A 185 -1.45 -5.05 30.62
N ARG A 186 -1.75 -4.68 31.86
CA ARG A 186 -1.29 -3.43 32.43
C ARG A 186 0.18 -3.52 32.83
N GLN A 187 0.96 -2.50 32.49
CA GLN A 187 2.39 -2.43 32.84
C GLN A 187 2.59 -2.36 34.36
N SER A 188 3.69 -2.94 34.85
CA SER A 188 4.03 -2.90 36.28
C SER A 188 4.15 -1.46 36.80
N GLY A 189 3.59 -1.20 37.98
CA GLY A 189 3.55 0.13 38.59
C GLY A 189 2.47 1.08 38.05
N ILE A 190 1.64 0.65 37.08
CA ILE A 190 0.49 1.44 36.63
C ILE A 190 -0.73 1.14 37.51
N PRO A 191 -1.48 2.18 37.97
CA PRO A 191 -2.63 2.00 38.85
C PRO A 191 -3.75 1.10 38.30
N GLY A 192 -4.48 0.47 39.24
CA GLY A 192 -5.65 -0.40 38.99
C GLY A 192 -6.72 0.18 38.08
N ARG A 193 -6.85 1.51 38.06
CA ARG A 193 -7.86 2.28 37.31
C ARG A 193 -7.68 2.27 35.79
N PHE A 194 -6.48 1.98 35.30
CA PHE A 194 -6.21 1.86 33.86
C PHE A 194 -6.52 0.44 33.39
N SER A 195 -7.33 0.32 32.35
CA SER A 195 -7.64 -0.96 31.72
C SER A 195 -7.75 -0.81 30.21
N GLY A 196 -7.08 -1.68 29.46
CA GLY A 196 -7.30 -1.81 28.03
C GLY A 196 -8.27 -2.94 27.70
N SER A 197 -9.00 -2.79 26.60
CA SER A 197 -9.88 -3.81 26.03
C SER A 197 -9.79 -3.80 24.50
N GLY A 198 -10.16 -4.92 23.90
CA GLY A 198 -10.25 -5.10 22.46
C GLY A 198 -11.55 -5.80 22.10
N SER A 199 -12.16 -5.41 20.99
CA SER A 199 -13.40 -5.99 20.48
C SER A 199 -13.40 -6.11 18.96
N GLY A 200 -14.29 -6.96 18.45
CA GLY A 200 -14.35 -7.38 17.04
C GLY A 200 -13.71 -8.75 16.82
N SER A 201 -14.30 -9.56 15.94
CA SER A 201 -13.80 -10.91 15.61
C SER A 201 -12.37 -10.89 15.05
N SER A 202 -11.96 -9.76 14.46
CA SER A 202 -10.64 -9.50 13.91
C SER A 202 -9.76 -8.61 14.78
N TYR A 203 -10.13 -8.28 16.03
CA TYR A 203 -9.35 -7.36 16.90
C TYR A 203 -8.93 -6.08 16.17
N THR A 204 -9.91 -5.26 15.79
CA THR A 204 -9.68 -3.99 15.09
C THR A 204 -10.11 -2.79 15.93
N HIS A 205 -10.91 -2.99 16.99
CA HIS A 205 -11.37 -1.93 17.86
C HIS A 205 -10.81 -2.12 19.26
N TYR A 206 -10.21 -1.07 19.79
CA TYR A 206 -9.56 -1.07 21.09
C TYR A 206 -10.01 0.11 21.91
N THR A 207 -10.08 -0.08 23.22
CA THR A 207 -10.48 0.97 24.15
C THR A 207 -9.55 0.98 25.35
N LEU A 208 -9.04 2.17 25.69
CA LEU A 208 -8.44 2.43 26.99
C LEU A 208 -9.50 3.06 27.87
N THR A 209 -9.77 2.46 29.02
CA THR A 209 -10.65 2.99 30.04
C THR A 209 -9.84 3.39 31.26
N ILE A 210 -10.13 4.58 31.78
CA ILE A 210 -9.55 5.12 33.01
C ILE A 210 -10.71 5.44 33.94
N SER A 211 -10.84 4.68 35.03
CA SER A 211 -11.89 4.88 36.02
C SER A 211 -11.41 5.77 37.17
N GLY A 212 -12.25 6.65 37.69
CA GLY A 212 -11.84 7.51 38.80
C GLY A 212 -10.64 8.39 38.43
N VAL A 213 -10.76 9.12 37.32
CA VAL A 213 -9.70 9.97 36.74
C VAL A 213 -9.17 10.96 37.78
N GLN A 214 -7.84 11.10 37.83
CA GLN A 214 -7.12 11.97 38.76
C GLN A 214 -6.39 13.09 38.00
N ALA A 215 -5.99 14.15 38.70
CA ALA A 215 -5.38 15.32 38.06
C ALA A 215 -4.09 14.97 37.31
N GLU A 216 -3.32 14.00 37.82
CA GLU A 216 -2.08 13.54 37.20
C GLU A 216 -2.28 12.67 35.96
N ASP A 217 -3.52 12.29 35.63
CA ASP A 217 -3.88 11.54 34.44
C ASP A 217 -4.04 12.47 33.21
N ALA A 218 -3.94 13.79 33.38
CA ALA A 218 -3.92 14.73 32.27
C ALA A 218 -2.66 14.56 31.40
N GLY A 219 -2.85 14.55 30.08
CA GLY A 219 -1.78 14.37 29.10
C GLY A 219 -2.29 13.82 27.77
N ASP A 220 -1.36 13.47 26.89
CA ASP A 220 -1.65 12.94 25.56
C ASP A 220 -1.53 11.42 25.56
N TYR A 221 -2.59 10.74 25.15
CA TYR A 221 -2.66 9.28 25.11
C TYR A 221 -2.48 8.79 23.68
N TYR A 222 -1.74 7.71 23.48
CA TYR A 222 -1.49 7.15 22.15
C TYR A 222 -1.67 5.63 22.15
N CYS A 223 -2.39 5.12 21.15
CA CYS A 223 -2.35 3.69 20.81
C CYS A 223 -1.24 3.41 19.80
N GLN A 224 -0.69 2.19 19.82
CA GLN A 224 0.32 1.74 18.87
C GLN A 224 0.13 0.26 18.54
N GLN A 225 0.30 -0.10 17.28
CA GLN A 225 0.23 -1.49 16.82
C GLN A 225 1.64 -2.04 16.62
N GLY A 226 1.88 -3.23 17.15
CA GLY A 226 3.15 -3.96 17.04
C GLY A 226 3.03 -5.24 16.21
N ASN A 227 1.93 -5.41 15.45
CA ASN A 227 1.63 -6.64 14.74
C ASN A 227 2.46 -6.81 13.46
N SER A 228 2.61 -5.73 12.70
CA SER A 228 3.41 -5.71 11.47
C SER A 228 4.31 -4.49 11.42
N SER A 229 5.43 -4.62 10.71
CA SER A 229 6.30 -3.49 10.40
C SER A 229 5.72 -2.70 9.21
N PRO A 230 5.74 -1.36 9.24
CA PRO A 230 6.23 -0.50 10.31
C PRO A 230 5.25 -0.43 11.50
N TRP A 231 5.80 -0.27 12.72
CA TRP A 231 4.98 0.04 13.88
C TRP A 231 4.42 1.46 13.77
N THR A 232 3.10 1.58 13.90
CA THR A 232 2.39 2.84 13.71
C THR A 232 1.67 3.25 14.97
N PHE A 233 1.57 4.57 15.18
CA PHE A 233 0.85 5.18 16.30
C PHE A 233 -0.47 5.79 15.82
N GLY A 234 -1.45 5.84 16.72
CA GLY A 234 -2.66 6.62 16.53
C GLY A 234 -2.38 8.13 16.60
N GLY A 235 -3.33 8.92 16.12
CA GLY A 235 -3.24 10.39 16.10
C GLY A 235 -3.24 11.07 17.48
N GLY A 236 -3.39 10.31 18.57
CA GLY A 236 -3.38 10.82 19.93
C GLY A 236 -4.74 11.35 20.42
N THR A 237 -4.90 11.38 21.74
CA THR A 237 -6.05 11.95 22.44
C THR A 237 -5.53 12.79 23.59
N LYS A 238 -5.78 14.10 23.53
CA LYS A 238 -5.47 15.01 24.62
C LYS A 238 -6.54 14.89 25.71
N LEU A 239 -6.16 14.45 26.91
CA LEU A 239 -7.05 14.40 28.06
C LEU A 239 -6.78 15.56 29.01
N SER A 240 -7.80 16.36 29.26
CA SER A 240 -7.78 17.44 30.26
C SER A 240 -8.62 17.05 31.47
N VAL A 241 -8.05 17.18 32.66
CA VAL A 241 -8.69 16.78 33.91
C VAL A 241 -8.80 17.98 34.83
N GLY A 242 -9.97 18.20 35.41
CA GLY A 242 -10.21 19.35 36.28
C GLY A 242 -11.49 19.22 37.12
N SER A 243 -11.73 20.23 37.94
CA SER A 243 -13.00 20.41 38.65
C SER A 243 -13.97 21.22 37.81
N ASP A 244 -15.26 21.11 38.11
CA ASP A 244 -16.28 21.91 37.46
C ASP A 244 -16.08 23.39 37.77
N VAL A 245 -15.89 24.21 36.74
CA VAL A 245 -15.68 25.65 36.86
C VAL A 245 -16.64 26.36 35.92
N ARG A 246 -17.47 27.22 36.48
CA ARG A 246 -18.42 28.03 35.73
C ARG A 246 -17.69 29.16 35.00
N PRO A 247 -17.89 29.34 33.69
CA PRO A 247 -17.29 30.45 32.97
C PRO A 247 -17.84 31.79 33.47
N THR A 248 -17.01 32.82 33.44
CA THR A 248 -17.45 34.19 33.68
C THR A 248 -17.95 34.78 32.37
N LEU A 249 -19.19 35.26 32.34
CA LEU A 249 -19.78 35.86 31.16
C LEU A 249 -19.55 37.37 31.12
N THR A 250 -19.33 37.90 29.93
CA THR A 250 -19.25 39.34 29.67
C THR A 250 -19.88 39.61 28.32
N VAL A 251 -20.85 40.52 28.28
CA VAL A 251 -21.49 40.95 27.04
C VAL A 251 -21.00 42.34 26.68
N LEU A 252 -20.43 42.46 25.49
CA LEU A 252 -19.93 43.70 24.92
C LEU A 252 -20.99 44.30 23.99
N PRO A 253 -21.26 45.61 24.11
CA PRO A 253 -22.21 46.30 23.25
C PRO A 253 -21.66 46.49 21.81
N PRO A 254 -22.53 46.80 20.84
CA PRO A 254 -22.11 47.20 19.51
C PRO A 254 -21.25 48.46 19.54
N SER A 255 -20.35 48.61 18.57
CA SER A 255 -19.56 49.83 18.42
C SER A 255 -20.36 50.93 17.70
N SER A 256 -20.18 52.20 18.10
CA SER A 256 -20.85 53.33 17.43
C SER A 256 -20.53 53.42 15.94
N VAL A 257 -19.34 53.00 15.52
CA VAL A 257 -18.94 52.97 14.10
C VAL A 257 -19.77 51.97 13.31
N GLU A 258 -20.06 50.80 13.88
CA GLU A 258 -20.87 49.77 13.23
C GLU A 258 -22.34 50.17 13.16
N LEU A 259 -22.86 50.82 14.21
CA LEU A 259 -24.23 51.33 14.23
C LEU A 259 -24.49 52.32 13.08
N GLN A 260 -23.50 53.16 12.74
CA GLN A 260 -23.57 54.06 11.59
C GLN A 260 -23.59 53.32 10.23
N GLN A 261 -23.06 52.09 10.18
CA GLN A 261 -23.08 51.22 9.00
C GLN A 261 -24.37 50.39 8.90
N GLY A 262 -25.33 50.58 9.82
CA GLY A 262 -26.64 49.93 9.79
C GLY A 262 -26.69 48.53 10.40
N LYS A 263 -25.64 48.11 11.13
CA LYS A 263 -25.57 46.81 11.82
C LYS A 263 -25.24 47.00 13.30
N ALA A 264 -25.69 46.07 14.13
CA ALA A 264 -25.39 46.01 15.54
C ALA A 264 -24.88 44.62 15.89
N THR A 265 -23.57 44.47 16.11
CA THR A 265 -22.99 43.20 16.55
C THR A 265 -22.65 43.25 18.04
N LEU A 266 -23.26 42.36 18.80
CA LEU A 266 -22.95 42.11 20.20
C LEU A 266 -21.98 40.94 20.31
N MET A 267 -21.10 40.98 21.31
CA MET A 267 -20.16 39.88 21.58
C MET A 267 -20.33 39.40 23.01
N CYS A 268 -20.53 38.09 23.18
CA CYS A 268 -20.49 37.43 24.47
C CYS A 268 -19.18 36.66 24.60
N LEU A 269 -18.44 36.96 25.66
CA LEU A 269 -17.25 36.24 26.06
C LEU A 269 -17.56 35.39 27.29
N ALA A 270 -17.30 34.09 27.21
CA ALA A 270 -17.38 33.18 28.34
C ALA A 270 -15.96 32.74 28.68
N ASN A 271 -15.44 33.22 29.81
CA ASN A 271 -14.04 33.12 30.15
C ASN A 271 -13.80 32.09 31.25
N LYS A 272 -12.79 31.24 31.07
CA LYS A 272 -12.25 30.30 32.08
C LYS A 272 -13.28 29.32 32.67
N GLY A 273 -14.05 28.64 31.84
CA GLY A 273 -14.92 27.53 32.26
C GLY A 273 -14.28 26.15 32.10
N PHE A 274 -14.84 25.14 32.78
CA PHE A 274 -14.49 23.73 32.64
C PHE A 274 -15.69 22.86 33.04
N PRO A 275 -15.91 21.66 32.44
CA PRO A 275 -15.25 21.10 31.24
C PRO A 275 -15.57 21.83 29.93
N SER A 276 -15.14 21.29 28.79
CA SER A 276 -15.17 21.94 27.47
C SER A 276 -16.55 21.93 26.77
N ASP A 277 -17.58 21.38 27.41
CA ASP A 277 -18.91 21.11 26.85
C ASP A 277 -19.95 22.22 27.14
N TRP A 278 -19.51 23.38 27.64
CA TRP A 278 -20.37 24.58 27.72
C TRP A 278 -20.82 25.05 26.34
N LYS A 279 -22.05 25.56 26.28
CA LYS A 279 -22.67 26.12 25.06
C LYS A 279 -23.22 27.51 25.32
N LEU A 280 -22.90 28.44 24.42
CA LEU A 280 -23.41 29.80 24.44
C LEU A 280 -24.67 29.93 23.58
N SER A 281 -25.66 30.66 24.09
CA SER A 281 -26.90 31.00 23.41
C SER A 281 -27.32 32.43 23.72
N TRP A 282 -28.24 32.98 22.94
CA TRP A 282 -28.72 34.34 23.09
C TRP A 282 -30.22 34.38 23.32
N LYS A 283 -30.69 35.39 24.06
CA LYS A 283 -32.09 35.79 24.13
C LYS A 283 -32.21 37.29 23.90
N VAL A 284 -33.13 37.70 23.03
CA VAL A 284 -33.47 39.12 22.76
C VAL A 284 -34.89 39.36 23.24
N ASP A 285 -35.06 40.23 24.23
CA ASP A 285 -36.35 40.49 24.90
C ASP A 285 -37.10 39.21 25.31
N GLY A 286 -36.37 38.21 25.81
CA GLY A 286 -36.88 36.91 26.21
C GLY A 286 -37.07 35.88 25.08
N SER A 287 -36.95 36.29 23.81
CA SER A 287 -37.04 35.40 22.65
C SER A 287 -35.70 34.71 22.38
N SER A 288 -35.70 33.38 22.19
CA SER A 288 -34.48 32.56 22.02
C SER A 288 -34.12 32.28 20.55
N SER A 289 -34.93 32.73 19.58
CA SER A 289 -34.73 32.53 18.13
C SER A 289 -35.53 33.55 17.30
N SER A 290 -34.96 34.00 16.19
CA SER A 290 -35.57 34.82 15.13
C SER A 290 -34.94 34.45 13.77
N ASN A 291 -35.62 34.78 12.66
CA ASN A 291 -35.04 34.62 11.32
C ASN A 291 -34.17 35.81 10.89
N THR A 292 -34.21 36.92 11.64
CA THR A 292 -33.56 38.19 11.28
C THR A 292 -32.22 38.41 11.95
N TRP A 293 -31.87 37.57 12.93
CA TRP A 293 -30.64 37.67 13.68
C TRP A 293 -29.64 36.60 13.22
N GLU A 294 -28.35 36.89 13.32
CA GLU A 294 -27.29 35.95 12.97
C GLU A 294 -26.47 35.66 14.22
N VAL A 295 -26.26 34.37 14.52
CA VAL A 295 -25.48 33.94 15.67
C VAL A 295 -24.30 33.12 15.18
N THR A 296 -23.09 33.53 15.56
CA THR A 296 -21.85 32.80 15.27
C THR A 296 -21.13 32.51 16.58
N GLY A 297 -20.58 31.31 16.73
CA GLY A 297 -19.85 30.91 17.94
C GLY A 297 -18.49 30.30 17.61
N SER A 298 -17.52 30.49 18.50
CA SER A 298 -16.22 29.82 18.43
C SER A 298 -16.25 28.46 19.17
N PRO A 299 -15.42 27.49 18.74
CA PRO A 299 -15.17 26.32 19.57
C PRO A 299 -14.46 26.74 20.86
N GLY A 300 -14.65 25.97 21.93
CA GLY A 300 -13.95 26.20 23.19
C GLY A 300 -12.44 26.13 23.01
N PHE A 301 -11.75 27.23 23.32
CA PHE A 301 -10.30 27.31 23.28
C PHE A 301 -9.73 27.03 24.67
N GLN A 302 -8.81 26.08 24.77
CA GLN A 302 -8.15 25.77 26.04
C GLN A 302 -6.97 26.72 26.28
N GLU A 303 -7.01 27.43 27.40
CA GLU A 303 -5.94 28.31 27.88
C GLU A 303 -4.80 27.52 28.54
N LYS A 304 -3.68 28.21 28.79
CA LYS A 304 -2.49 27.61 29.44
C LYS A 304 -2.77 27.12 30.86
N ASP A 305 -3.78 27.66 31.52
CA ASP A 305 -4.22 27.25 32.86
C ASP A 305 -5.17 26.04 32.83
N GLY A 306 -5.44 25.46 31.65
CA GLY A 306 -6.26 24.28 31.46
C GLY A 306 -7.76 24.56 31.35
N HIS A 307 -8.21 25.78 31.60
CA HIS A 307 -9.61 26.19 31.44
C HIS A 307 -9.93 26.52 29.98
N TYR A 308 -11.22 26.54 29.66
CA TYR A 308 -11.73 26.82 28.33
C TYR A 308 -12.40 28.18 28.29
N SER A 309 -12.27 28.85 27.15
CA SER A 309 -12.94 30.11 26.87
C SER A 309 -13.65 30.04 25.53
N TRP A 310 -14.80 30.70 25.44
CA TRP A 310 -15.66 30.72 24.27
C TRP A 310 -16.07 32.15 23.94
N SER A 311 -16.35 32.38 22.67
CA SER A 311 -16.96 33.61 22.20
C SER A 311 -18.17 33.31 21.32
N SER A 312 -19.17 34.18 21.41
CA SER A 312 -20.34 34.15 20.53
C SER A 312 -20.68 35.58 20.13
N THR A 313 -21.08 35.78 18.89
CA THR A 313 -21.52 37.06 18.36
C THR A 313 -22.96 36.97 17.88
N LEU A 314 -23.76 37.97 18.25
CA LEU A 314 -25.13 38.16 17.82
C LEU A 314 -25.20 39.42 16.96
N THR A 315 -25.62 39.27 15.72
CA THR A 315 -25.78 40.39 14.79
C THR A 315 -27.25 40.68 14.55
N LEU A 316 -27.62 41.95 14.73
CA LEU A 316 -28.97 42.47 14.54
C LEU A 316 -28.97 43.64 13.54
N PRO A 317 -30.04 43.81 12.74
CA PRO A 317 -30.26 45.06 12.02
C PRO A 317 -30.41 46.24 13.01
N VAL A 318 -29.87 47.42 12.65
CA VAL A 318 -29.90 48.59 13.55
C VAL A 318 -31.33 49.00 13.95
N ASP A 319 -32.29 48.85 13.04
CA ASP A 319 -33.70 49.18 13.30
C ASP A 319 -34.35 48.26 14.33
N GLN A 320 -33.85 47.02 14.46
CA GLN A 320 -34.26 46.11 15.52
C GLN A 320 -33.53 46.46 16.81
N TRP A 321 -32.21 46.65 16.79
CA TRP A 321 -31.42 47.01 17.96
C TRP A 321 -32.00 48.23 18.72
N LYS A 322 -32.42 49.27 17.99
CA LYS A 322 -33.05 50.47 18.57
C LYS A 322 -34.35 50.20 19.32
N LYS A 323 -35.03 49.09 19.03
CA LYS A 323 -36.31 48.69 19.65
C LYS A 323 -36.14 47.68 20.78
N VAL A 324 -35.00 47.00 20.84
CA VAL A 324 -34.73 45.96 21.85
C VAL A 324 -34.57 46.61 23.23
N GLY A 325 -35.20 46.02 24.24
CA GLY A 325 -35.02 46.43 25.63
C GLY A 325 -33.75 45.86 26.23
N SER A 326 -33.53 44.56 26.03
CA SER A 326 -32.38 43.83 26.58
C SER A 326 -31.96 42.63 25.74
N VAL A 327 -30.68 42.33 25.81
CA VAL A 327 -30.08 41.13 25.24
C VAL A 327 -29.41 40.34 26.35
N VAL A 328 -29.65 39.03 26.39
CA VAL A 328 -29.08 38.11 27.36
C VAL A 328 -28.21 37.11 26.63
N CYS A 329 -26.96 36.96 27.05
CA CYS A 329 -26.13 35.82 26.69
C CYS A 329 -26.25 34.76 27.79
N GLU A 330 -26.51 33.51 27.40
CA GLU A 330 -26.61 32.38 28.32
C GLU A 330 -25.53 31.34 28.04
N ALA A 331 -24.92 30.80 29.08
CA ALA A 331 -24.06 29.64 29.04
C ALA A 331 -24.72 28.46 29.74
N THR A 332 -24.81 27.34 29.03
CA THR A 332 -25.45 26.11 29.51
C THR A 332 -24.50 24.93 29.42
N GLN A 333 -24.62 24.01 30.38
CA GLN A 333 -23.86 22.77 30.41
C GLN A 333 -24.70 21.67 31.06
N GLY A 334 -25.04 20.64 30.28
CA GLY A 334 -25.86 19.52 30.75
C GLY A 334 -27.15 19.98 31.46
N SER A 335 -27.34 19.51 32.68
CA SER A 335 -28.48 19.84 33.56
C SER A 335 -28.19 20.96 34.57
N GLN A 336 -27.06 21.66 34.45
CA GLN A 336 -26.75 22.78 35.33
C GLN A 336 -27.68 23.97 35.09
N SER A 337 -27.86 24.79 36.15
CA SER A 337 -28.54 26.08 36.01
C SER A 337 -27.80 26.97 34.99
N PRO A 338 -28.51 27.54 33.99
CA PRO A 338 -27.91 28.45 33.04
C PRO A 338 -27.27 29.65 33.74
N LEU A 339 -26.09 30.04 33.27
CA LEU A 339 -25.47 31.32 33.60
C LEU A 339 -25.94 32.32 32.57
N SER A 340 -26.35 33.51 33.01
CA SER A 340 -26.90 34.53 32.11
C SER A 340 -26.28 35.87 32.43
N GLU A 341 -25.86 36.59 31.40
CA GLU A 341 -25.38 37.97 31.49
C GLU A 341 -26.27 38.85 30.61
N THR A 342 -26.79 39.94 31.18
CA THR A 342 -27.78 40.79 30.52
C THR A 342 -27.19 42.15 30.22
N LEU A 343 -27.20 42.52 28.94
CA LEU A 343 -26.93 43.89 28.48
C LEU A 343 -28.26 44.59 28.21
N ARG A 344 -28.50 45.71 28.89
CA ARG A 344 -29.65 46.57 28.58
C ARG A 344 -29.24 47.64 27.59
N ARG A 345 -30.11 47.95 26.62
CA ARG A 345 -29.82 48.91 25.55
C ARG A 345 -29.55 50.31 26.09
N ASP A 346 -30.22 50.71 27.16
CA ASP A 346 -30.05 52.02 27.83
C ASP A 346 -28.67 52.22 28.46
N GLN A 347 -27.90 51.15 28.66
CA GLN A 347 -26.52 51.20 29.13
C GLN A 347 -25.51 51.40 27.98
N CYS A 348 -25.97 51.36 26.74
CA CYS A 348 -25.13 51.49 25.54
C CYS A 348 -25.18 52.93 25.01
N SER A 349 -24.05 53.44 24.54
CA SER A 349 -24.02 54.73 23.82
C SER A 349 -24.62 54.57 22.42
N ASP A 350 -25.32 55.60 21.96
CA ASP A 350 -25.83 55.69 20.58
C ASP A 350 -24.71 55.90 19.55
#